data_AF-A0A7Z8D2P6-F1
#
_entry.id   AF-A0A7Z8D2P6-F1
#
_cell.length_a   1.000
_cell.length_b   1.000
_cell.length_c   1.000
_cell.angle_alpha   90.00
_cell.angle_beta   90.00
_cell.angle_gamma   90.00
#
_symmetry.space_group_name_H-M   'P 1'
#
loop_
_entity.id
_entity.type
_entity.pdbx_description
1 polymer ?
#
loop_
_entity_poly.entity_id
_entity_poly.type
_entity_poly.pdbx_seq_one_letter_code
_entity_poly.pdbx_strand_id
1 'polypeptide(L)'
;MIQVIVSLFYFAVTHYVPKLISQTGQMIESVYHFYEKPHNNSVILDWIGRNLDSAEIKDQVKSGIALIFSYITSIGSMSLTFVLSFILSFFFSVEEERVASFSKLFFKSKIGWFAKDVAYLGGKFIDTFGVVIEAQFLIAIVNTVITMIGLYILGFPQLLTLAIMVFILSLIPVAGAFISCIPLSLIAYTVGGFQDVLYVLGMICIVHMLESYVLNPKLMSSKTELPIFYTFIILMFSERFFGVWGLIVGIPIFIFLLDLLDVKTIRRKLTKKESF
;
A
#
# COMPACT_ATOMS: atom_id res chain seq x y z
N MET A 1 -7.49 12.42 20.92
CA MET A 1 -7.19 11.63 19.70
C MET A 1 -6.94 12.55 18.50
N ILE A 2 -7.90 13.38 18.09
CA ILE A 2 -7.76 14.29 16.94
C ILE A 2 -6.59 15.29 17.09
N GLN A 3 -6.42 15.90 18.27
CA GLN A 3 -5.30 16.81 18.52
C GLN A 3 -3.92 16.14 18.40
N VAL A 4 -3.82 14.85 18.72
CA VAL A 4 -2.56 14.09 18.60
C VAL A 4 -2.25 13.82 17.13
N ILE A 5 -3.28 13.48 16.34
CA ILE A 5 -3.17 13.26 14.89
C ILE A 5 -2.79 14.57 14.17
N VAL A 6 -3.44 15.68 14.53
CA VAL A 6 -3.14 17.01 13.95
C VAL A 6 -1.72 17.46 14.31
N SER A 7 -1.27 17.23 15.54
CA SER A 7 0.10 17.54 15.97
C SER A 7 1.16 16.66 15.29
N LEU A 8 0.89 15.35 15.12
CA LEU A 8 1.76 14.45 14.36
C LEU A 8 1.85 14.84 12.89
N PHE A 9 0.73 15.23 12.28
CA PHE A 9 0.68 15.70 10.89
C PHE A 9 1.43 17.03 10.73
N TYR A 10 1.22 17.98 11.64
CA TYR A 10 1.96 19.24 11.66
C TYR A 10 3.48 19.02 11.80
N PHE A 11 3.89 18.12 12.68
CA PHE A 11 5.30 17.75 12.85
C PHE A 11 5.88 17.06 11.61
N ALA A 12 5.11 16.15 11.00
CA ALA A 12 5.52 15.46 9.78
C ALA A 12 5.72 16.45 8.61
N VAL A 13 4.77 17.36 8.41
CA VAL A 13 4.81 18.37 7.35
C VAL A 13 5.96 19.36 7.57
N THR A 14 6.13 19.87 8.78
CA THR A 14 7.16 20.89 9.05
C THR A 14 8.59 20.35 9.04
N HIS A 15 8.81 19.07 9.36
CA HIS A 15 10.16 18.52 9.47
C HIS A 15 10.61 17.71 8.25
N TYR A 16 9.70 16.95 7.63
CA TYR A 16 10.06 16.04 6.54
C TYR A 16 9.89 16.65 5.15
N VAL A 17 8.88 17.53 4.95
CA VAL A 17 8.66 18.18 3.64
C VAL A 17 9.83 19.09 3.24
N PRO A 18 10.40 19.94 4.13
CA PRO A 18 11.55 20.76 3.76
C PRO A 18 12.80 19.92 3.43
N LYS A 19 12.96 18.79 4.12
CA LYS A 19 14.07 17.85 3.89
C LYS A 19 13.94 17.14 2.54
N LEU A 20 12.72 16.77 2.15
CA LEU A 20 12.45 16.21 0.83
C LEU A 20 12.66 17.23 -0.30
N ILE A 21 12.24 18.48 -0.10
CA ILE A 21 12.45 19.55 -1.09
C ILE A 21 13.95 19.84 -1.25
N SER A 22 14.70 19.95 -0.16
CA SER A 22 16.14 20.20 -0.22
C SER A 22 16.91 19.01 -0.79
N GLN A 23 16.55 17.77 -0.45
CA GLN A 23 17.15 16.56 -1.04
C GLN A 23 16.83 16.43 -2.53
N THR A 24 15.62 16.75 -2.95
CA THR A 24 15.25 16.78 -4.38
C THR A 24 16.00 17.88 -5.12
N GLY A 25 16.13 19.07 -4.52
CA GLY A 25 16.96 20.15 -5.04
C GLY A 25 18.42 19.75 -5.20
N GLN A 26 19.00 19.08 -4.20
CA GLN A 26 20.37 18.56 -4.25
C GLN A 26 20.55 17.45 -5.30
N MET A 27 19.51 16.63 -5.53
CA MET A 27 19.53 15.59 -6.57
C MET A 27 19.49 16.22 -7.97
N ILE A 28 18.70 17.28 -8.15
CA ILE A 28 18.68 18.08 -9.40
C ILE A 28 20.02 18.81 -9.59
N GLU A 29 20.58 19.39 -8.53
CA GLU A 29 21.84 20.12 -8.57
C GLU A 29 23.05 19.19 -8.78
N SER A 30 23.03 17.98 -8.24
CA SER A 30 24.06 16.96 -8.51
C SER A 30 23.98 16.42 -9.93
N VAL A 31 22.78 16.27 -10.50
CA VAL A 31 22.59 15.96 -11.92
C VAL A 31 23.07 17.12 -12.81
N TYR A 32 22.78 18.37 -12.42
CA TYR A 32 23.25 19.56 -13.12
C TYR A 32 24.77 19.69 -13.09
N HIS A 33 25.40 19.53 -11.92
CA HIS A 33 26.85 19.57 -11.77
C HIS A 33 27.59 18.41 -12.42
N PHE A 34 26.99 17.21 -12.45
CA PHE A 34 27.50 16.06 -13.20
C PHE A 34 27.53 16.33 -14.71
N TYR A 35 26.60 17.14 -15.21
CA TYR A 35 26.51 17.51 -16.63
C TYR A 35 27.47 18.66 -17.00
N GLU A 36 27.66 19.65 -16.12
CA GLU A 36 28.45 20.86 -16.40
C GLU A 36 29.97 20.69 -16.16
N LYS A 37 30.39 19.76 -15.29
CA LYS A 37 31.81 19.49 -15.02
C LYS A 37 32.11 18.00 -15.14
N PRO A 38 32.33 17.47 -16.37
CA PRO A 38 32.83 16.11 -16.53
C PRO A 38 34.22 16.04 -15.90
N HIS A 39 34.31 15.57 -14.66
CA HIS A 39 35.61 15.23 -14.09
C HIS A 39 36.20 14.11 -14.94
N ASN A 40 37.33 14.46 -15.53
CA ASN A 40 38.04 13.84 -16.65
C ASN A 40 38.59 12.42 -16.37
N ASN A 41 37.83 11.53 -15.72
CA ASN A 41 38.29 10.16 -15.49
C ASN A 41 37.22 9.11 -15.13
N SER A 42 35.95 9.30 -15.46
CA SER A 42 35.00 8.18 -15.33
C SER A 42 34.98 7.39 -16.63
N VAL A 43 35.50 6.15 -16.56
CA VAL A 43 35.41 5.10 -17.58
C VAL A 43 33.98 4.96 -18.14
N ILE A 44 32.99 5.36 -17.34
CA ILE A 44 31.56 5.42 -17.67
C ILE A 44 31.26 6.53 -18.70
N LEU A 45 31.79 7.76 -18.54
CA LEU A 45 31.59 8.85 -19.51
C LEU A 45 32.29 8.56 -20.85
N ASP A 46 33.44 7.90 -20.84
CA ASP A 46 34.14 7.48 -22.07
C ASP A 46 33.50 6.27 -22.74
N TRP A 47 32.90 5.35 -21.96
CA TRP A 47 32.11 4.23 -22.48
C TRP A 47 30.79 4.73 -23.07
N ILE A 48 30.15 5.71 -22.42
CA ILE A 48 28.93 6.36 -22.90
C ILE A 48 29.25 7.22 -24.15
N GLY A 49 30.30 8.03 -24.13
CA GLY A 49 30.73 8.87 -25.25
C GLY A 49 31.15 8.08 -26.50
N ARG A 50 31.85 6.96 -26.34
CA ARG A 50 32.24 6.09 -27.47
C ARG A 50 31.09 5.31 -28.08
N ASN A 51 29.98 5.11 -27.35
CA ASN A 51 28.80 4.43 -27.86
C ASN A 51 27.68 5.42 -28.30
N LEU A 52 27.75 6.70 -27.91
CA LEU A 52 26.73 7.74 -28.18
C LEU A 52 26.71 8.32 -29.60
N ASP A 53 27.68 7.98 -30.46
CA ASP A 53 27.64 8.32 -31.89
C ASP A 53 26.71 7.41 -32.70
N SER A 54 26.18 6.35 -32.09
CA SER A 54 25.15 5.51 -32.69
C SER A 54 23.76 6.06 -32.39
N ALA A 55 22.99 6.34 -33.44
CA ALA A 55 21.67 6.97 -33.39
C ALA A 55 20.65 6.24 -32.47
N GLU A 56 20.87 4.95 -32.16
CA GLU A 56 20.01 4.14 -31.28
C GLU A 56 20.11 4.51 -29.79
N ILE A 57 21.26 4.96 -29.30
CA ILE A 57 21.44 5.23 -27.85
C ILE A 57 20.80 6.55 -27.45
N LYS A 58 20.74 7.54 -28.36
CA LYS A 58 20.01 8.80 -28.11
C LYS A 58 18.53 8.57 -27.84
N ASP A 59 17.91 7.60 -28.48
CA ASP A 59 16.49 7.28 -28.29
C ASP A 59 16.25 6.49 -27.00
N GLN A 60 17.17 5.61 -26.59
CA GLN A 60 17.11 4.92 -25.30
C GLN A 60 17.35 5.87 -24.11
N VAL A 61 18.30 6.82 -24.24
CA VAL A 61 18.57 7.84 -23.22
C VAL A 61 17.41 8.83 -23.09
N LYS A 62 16.83 9.27 -24.22
CA LYS A 62 15.60 10.09 -24.20
C LYS A 62 14.44 9.34 -23.57
N SER A 63 14.29 8.04 -23.82
CA SER A 63 13.28 7.21 -23.14
C SER A 63 13.52 7.11 -21.64
N GLY A 64 14.76 6.90 -21.20
CA GLY A 64 15.11 6.89 -19.76
C GLY A 64 14.82 8.23 -19.07
N ILE A 65 15.16 9.34 -19.70
CA ILE A 65 14.87 10.69 -19.20
C ILE A 65 13.36 10.96 -19.20
N ALA A 66 12.63 10.59 -20.25
CA ALA A 66 11.18 10.72 -20.32
C ALA A 66 10.48 9.88 -19.25
N LEU A 67 10.98 8.67 -18.97
CA LEU A 67 10.52 7.84 -17.86
C LEU A 67 10.72 8.58 -16.53
N ILE A 68 11.93 9.10 -16.24
CA ILE A 68 12.21 9.85 -15.00
C ILE A 68 11.30 11.09 -14.86
N PHE A 69 11.11 11.89 -15.92
CA PHE A 69 10.20 13.04 -15.92
C PHE A 69 8.73 12.63 -15.74
N SER A 70 8.31 11.53 -16.35
CA SER A 70 6.96 10.97 -16.17
C SER A 70 6.75 10.47 -14.73
N TYR A 71 7.78 9.89 -14.10
CA TYR A 71 7.75 9.50 -12.70
C TYR A 71 7.68 10.72 -11.77
N ILE A 72 8.46 11.78 -12.02
CA ILE A 72 8.43 13.01 -11.21
C ILE A 72 7.07 13.71 -11.30
N THR A 73 6.51 13.84 -12.52
CA THR A 73 5.18 14.42 -12.70
C THR A 73 4.07 13.54 -12.13
N SER A 74 4.20 12.21 -12.21
CA SER A 74 3.28 11.26 -11.58
C SER A 74 3.35 11.27 -10.04
N ILE A 75 4.55 11.44 -9.46
CA ILE A 75 4.72 11.60 -8.01
C ILE A 75 4.12 12.93 -7.54
N GLY A 76 4.30 14.01 -8.31
CA GLY A 76 3.71 15.31 -8.01
C GLY A 76 2.18 15.27 -8.01
N SER A 77 1.57 14.64 -9.01
CA SER A 77 0.11 14.48 -9.08
C SER A 77 -0.44 13.52 -8.01
N MET A 78 0.30 12.45 -7.67
CA MET A 78 -0.06 11.52 -6.59
C MET A 78 0.00 12.21 -5.21
N SER A 79 1.04 13.02 -4.97
CA SER A 79 1.20 13.77 -3.73
C SER A 79 0.08 14.78 -3.53
N LEU A 80 -0.28 15.52 -4.59
CA LEU A 80 -1.42 16.43 -4.56
C LEU A 80 -2.72 15.69 -4.31
N THR A 81 -2.95 14.56 -4.98
CA THR A 81 -4.13 13.71 -4.78
C THR A 81 -4.21 13.23 -3.34
N PHE A 82 -3.10 12.75 -2.76
CA PHE A 82 -3.05 12.31 -1.38
C PHE A 82 -3.39 13.43 -0.39
N VAL A 83 -2.84 14.62 -0.58
CA VAL A 83 -3.15 15.80 0.25
C VAL A 83 -4.63 16.17 0.13
N LEU A 84 -5.18 16.20 -1.09
CA LEU A 84 -6.60 16.48 -1.32
C LEU A 84 -7.50 15.42 -0.69
N SER A 85 -7.18 14.13 -0.83
CA SER A 85 -7.90 13.03 -0.18
C SER A 85 -7.88 13.16 1.34
N PHE A 86 -6.74 13.55 1.92
CA PHE A 86 -6.62 13.77 3.35
C PHE A 86 -7.47 14.97 3.82
N ILE A 87 -7.41 16.10 3.12
CA ILE A 87 -8.24 17.28 3.40
C ILE A 87 -9.73 16.91 3.30
N LEU A 88 -10.12 16.18 2.25
CA LEU A 88 -11.51 15.79 2.04
C LEU A 88 -12.00 14.81 3.11
N SER A 89 -11.17 13.83 3.47
CA SER A 89 -11.45 12.90 4.57
C SER A 89 -11.57 13.63 5.91
N PHE A 90 -10.73 14.64 6.15
CA PHE A 90 -10.80 15.47 7.34
C PHE A 90 -12.11 16.27 7.40
N PHE A 91 -12.47 16.99 6.33
CA PHE A 91 -13.74 17.74 6.29
C PHE A 91 -14.95 16.82 6.40
N PHE A 92 -14.95 15.68 5.72
CA PHE A 92 -16.00 14.69 5.83
C PHE A 92 -16.17 14.16 7.25
N SER A 93 -15.05 13.89 7.94
CA SER A 93 -15.07 13.43 9.34
C SER A 93 -15.51 14.52 10.32
N VAL A 94 -15.17 15.79 10.07
CA VAL A 94 -15.60 16.92 10.91
C VAL A 94 -17.08 17.24 10.72
N GLU A 95 -17.58 17.16 9.48
CA GLU A 95 -18.96 17.49 9.14
C GLU A 95 -19.88 16.25 9.07
N GLU A 96 -19.51 15.13 9.69
CA GLU A 96 -20.22 13.85 9.58
C GLU A 96 -21.74 13.98 9.81
N GLU A 97 -22.16 14.62 10.90
CA GLU A 97 -23.59 14.81 11.23
C GLU A 97 -24.33 15.66 10.18
N ARG A 98 -23.66 16.69 9.67
CA ARG A 98 -24.23 17.61 8.68
C ARG A 98 -24.33 16.95 7.32
N VAL A 99 -23.30 16.21 6.91
CA VAL A 99 -23.27 15.42 5.69
C VAL A 99 -24.34 14.32 5.75
N ALA A 100 -24.49 13.63 6.88
CA ALA A 100 -25.55 12.63 7.09
C ALA A 100 -26.95 13.25 7.02
N SER A 101 -27.15 14.41 7.64
CA SER A 101 -28.43 15.12 7.64
C SER A 101 -28.80 15.64 6.25
N PHE A 102 -27.83 16.17 5.50
CA PHE A 102 -27.99 16.57 4.10
C PHE A 102 -28.29 15.35 3.21
N SER A 103 -27.59 14.24 3.42
CA SER A 103 -27.80 12.99 2.69
C SER A 103 -29.22 12.43 2.88
N LYS A 104 -29.80 12.57 4.08
CA LYS A 104 -31.19 12.17 4.36
C LYS A 104 -32.23 12.96 3.56
N LEU A 105 -31.92 14.15 3.06
CA LEU A 105 -32.83 14.92 2.20
C LEU A 105 -33.06 14.21 0.86
N PHE A 106 -32.07 13.47 0.36
CA PHE A 106 -32.20 12.69 -0.88
C PHE A 106 -33.23 11.58 -0.76
N PHE A 107 -33.50 11.05 0.44
CA PHE A 107 -34.56 10.05 0.67
C PHE A 107 -35.97 10.60 0.41
N LYS A 108 -36.16 11.92 0.44
CA LYS A 108 -37.43 12.59 0.15
C LYS A 108 -37.55 13.04 -1.31
N SER A 109 -36.52 12.82 -2.13
CA SER A 109 -36.50 13.18 -3.54
C SER A 109 -37.37 12.23 -4.37
N LYS A 110 -37.62 12.58 -5.65
CA LYS A 110 -38.28 11.71 -6.65
C LYS A 110 -37.55 10.36 -6.82
N ILE A 111 -36.27 10.31 -6.50
CA ILE A 111 -35.40 9.12 -6.57
C ILE A 111 -35.14 8.55 -5.14
N GLY A 112 -36.02 8.87 -4.18
CA GLY A 112 -35.85 8.49 -2.77
C GLY A 112 -35.80 6.99 -2.51
N TRP A 113 -36.40 6.16 -3.39
CA TRP A 113 -36.30 4.70 -3.33
C TRP A 113 -34.85 4.23 -3.55
N PHE A 114 -34.23 4.67 -4.65
CA PHE A 114 -32.83 4.35 -4.97
C PHE A 114 -31.85 4.93 -3.94
N ALA A 115 -32.11 6.15 -3.44
CA ALA A 115 -31.27 6.76 -2.41
C ALA A 115 -31.23 5.93 -1.11
N LYS A 116 -32.36 5.34 -0.72
CA LYS A 116 -32.43 4.44 0.46
C LYS A 116 -31.64 3.16 0.23
N ASP A 117 -31.77 2.56 -0.95
CA ASP A 117 -31.02 1.36 -1.31
C ASP A 117 -29.51 1.63 -1.30
N VAL A 118 -29.07 2.74 -1.91
CA VAL A 118 -27.66 3.18 -1.89
C VAL A 118 -27.16 3.42 -0.48
N ALA A 119 -27.96 4.05 0.40
CA ALA A 119 -27.57 4.30 1.78
C ALA A 119 -27.45 3.00 2.59
N TYR A 120 -28.38 2.07 2.43
CA TYR A 120 -28.32 0.75 3.05
C TYR A 120 -27.06 0.00 2.61
N LEU A 121 -26.82 -0.05 1.30
CA LEU A 121 -25.68 -0.74 0.72
C LEU A 121 -24.34 -0.07 1.08
N GLY A 122 -24.30 1.26 1.08
CA GLY A 122 -23.12 2.04 1.48
C GLY A 122 -22.74 1.79 2.93
N GLY A 123 -23.72 1.77 3.84
CA GLY A 123 -23.48 1.40 5.24
C GLY A 123 -22.89 0.00 5.37
N LYS A 124 -23.46 -0.97 4.66
CA LYS A 124 -22.97 -2.35 4.67
C LYS A 124 -21.57 -2.51 4.09
N PHE A 125 -21.26 -1.77 3.03
CA PHE A 125 -19.93 -1.71 2.46
C PHE A 125 -18.93 -1.13 3.48
N ILE A 126 -19.27 -0.04 4.16
CA ILE A 126 -18.41 0.58 5.19
C ILE A 126 -18.15 -0.39 6.34
N ASP A 127 -19.19 -1.06 6.85
CA ASP A 127 -19.05 -2.06 7.93
C ASP A 127 -18.10 -3.20 7.51
N THR A 128 -18.31 -3.73 6.30
CA THR A 128 -17.48 -4.82 5.76
C THR A 128 -16.05 -4.37 5.48
N PHE A 129 -15.89 -3.14 4.98
CA PHE A 129 -14.58 -2.55 4.73
C PHE A 129 -13.81 -2.35 6.04
N GLY A 130 -14.47 -1.89 7.10
CA GLY A 130 -13.88 -1.78 8.44
C GLY A 130 -13.35 -3.12 8.96
N VAL A 131 -14.12 -4.20 8.79
CA VAL A 131 -13.72 -5.57 9.14
C VAL A 131 -12.50 -6.04 8.33
N VAL A 132 -12.43 -5.69 7.04
CA VAL A 132 -11.30 -6.02 6.16
C VAL A 132 -10.04 -5.24 6.57
N ILE A 133 -10.16 -3.96 6.91
CA ILE A 133 -9.05 -3.17 7.43
C ILE A 133 -8.53 -3.74 8.77
N GLU A 134 -9.44 -4.18 9.66
CA GLU A 134 -9.06 -4.85 10.91
C GLU A 134 -8.28 -6.15 10.64
N ALA A 135 -8.75 -6.96 9.68
CA ALA A 135 -8.04 -8.17 9.26
C ALA A 135 -6.66 -7.86 8.69
N GLN A 136 -6.55 -6.84 7.83
CA GLN A 136 -5.28 -6.43 7.21
C GLN A 136 -4.28 -5.92 8.26
N PHE A 137 -4.75 -5.20 9.27
CA PHE A 137 -3.90 -4.76 10.37
C PHE A 137 -3.31 -5.96 11.12
N LEU A 138 -4.12 -6.99 11.40
CA LEU A 138 -3.65 -8.23 12.03
C LEU A 138 -2.66 -8.98 11.12
N ILE A 139 -2.94 -9.06 9.82
CA ILE A 139 -2.04 -9.66 8.81
C ILE A 139 -0.70 -8.93 8.83
N ALA A 140 -0.70 -7.60 8.80
CA ALA A 140 0.52 -6.78 8.81
C ALA A 140 1.35 -7.01 10.07
N ILE A 141 0.73 -7.16 11.25
CA ILE A 141 1.43 -7.50 12.50
C ILE A 141 2.11 -8.87 12.36
N VAL A 142 1.36 -9.90 11.96
CA VAL A 142 1.90 -11.27 11.85
C VAL A 142 3.02 -11.32 10.81
N ASN A 143 2.82 -10.68 9.66
CA ASN A 143 3.80 -10.58 8.59
C ASN A 143 5.10 -9.91 9.07
N THR A 144 4.95 -8.80 9.82
CA THR A 144 6.08 -8.09 10.42
C THR A 144 6.83 -9.00 11.39
N VAL A 145 6.13 -9.69 12.29
CA VAL A 145 6.77 -10.60 13.27
C VAL A 145 7.56 -11.71 12.56
N ILE A 146 6.99 -12.34 11.53
CA ILE A 146 7.65 -13.39 10.77
C ILE A 146 8.90 -12.83 10.06
N THR A 147 8.76 -11.69 9.40
CA THR A 147 9.89 -11.01 8.70
C THR A 147 10.99 -10.63 9.70
N MET A 148 10.61 -10.15 10.88
CA MET A 148 11.53 -9.78 11.95
C MET A 148 12.33 -10.97 12.47
N ILE A 149 11.70 -12.13 12.63
CA ILE A 149 12.39 -13.37 12.99
C ILE A 149 13.39 -13.75 11.87
N GLY A 150 12.98 -13.64 10.59
CA GLY A 150 13.86 -13.90 9.45
C GLY A 150 15.09 -12.99 9.44
N LEU A 151 14.89 -11.68 9.62
CA LEU A 151 15.98 -10.70 9.67
C LEU A 151 16.90 -10.87 10.88
N TYR A 152 16.35 -11.27 12.03
CA TYR A 152 17.13 -11.59 13.22
C TYR A 152 18.06 -12.79 12.98
N ILE A 153 17.55 -13.85 12.34
CA ILE A 153 18.33 -15.04 11.99
C ILE A 153 19.46 -14.69 11.00
N LEU A 154 19.21 -13.75 10.08
CA LEU A 154 20.22 -13.25 9.13
C LEU A 154 21.22 -12.26 9.76
N GLY A 155 21.07 -11.90 11.04
CA GLY A 155 22.04 -11.05 11.75
C GLY A 155 21.92 -9.55 11.48
N PHE A 156 20.75 -9.07 11.03
CA PHE A 156 20.57 -7.64 10.76
C PHE A 156 20.55 -6.82 12.06
N PRO A 157 21.34 -5.73 12.17
CA PRO A 157 21.44 -4.98 13.43
C PRO A 157 20.26 -4.00 13.67
N GLN A 158 19.64 -3.44 12.63
CA GLN A 158 18.59 -2.40 12.76
C GLN A 158 17.17 -2.97 12.78
N LEU A 159 16.95 -4.00 13.62
CA LEU A 159 15.69 -4.74 13.71
C LEU A 159 14.47 -3.85 13.98
N LEU A 160 14.55 -2.94 14.93
CA LEU A 160 13.41 -2.08 15.28
C LEU A 160 12.98 -1.17 14.11
N THR A 161 13.95 -0.57 13.41
CA THR A 161 13.68 0.30 12.26
C THR A 161 13.06 -0.49 11.11
N LEU A 162 13.59 -1.68 10.83
CA LEU A 162 13.07 -2.59 9.82
C LEU A 162 11.66 -3.07 10.18
N ALA A 163 11.38 -3.33 11.46
CA ALA A 163 10.04 -3.72 11.92
C ALA A 163 8.99 -2.65 11.58
N ILE A 164 9.26 -1.40 11.92
CA ILE A 164 8.34 -0.29 11.67
C ILE A 164 8.14 -0.09 10.16
N MET A 165 9.22 -0.15 9.39
CA MET A 165 9.16 -0.02 7.93
C MET A 165 8.33 -1.15 7.30
N VAL A 166 8.64 -2.41 7.61
CA VAL A 166 7.92 -3.58 7.08
C VAL A 166 6.47 -3.55 7.51
N PHE A 167 6.17 -3.15 8.75
CA PHE A 167 4.81 -3.01 9.24
C PHE A 167 3.98 -2.02 8.43
N ILE A 168 4.50 -0.80 8.24
CA ILE A 168 3.81 0.23 7.47
C ILE A 168 3.59 -0.23 6.02
N LEU A 169 4.61 -0.84 5.40
CA LEU A 169 4.49 -1.35 4.03
C LEU A 169 3.49 -2.51 3.94
N SER A 170 3.49 -3.43 4.90
CA SER A 170 2.59 -4.60 4.95
C SER A 170 1.12 -4.24 5.14
N LEU A 171 0.79 -2.99 5.51
CA LEU A 171 -0.60 -2.52 5.54
C LEU A 171 -1.21 -2.48 4.13
N ILE A 172 -0.39 -2.40 3.08
CA ILE A 172 -0.85 -2.48 1.70
C ILE A 172 -0.72 -3.94 1.24
N PRO A 173 -1.83 -4.69 1.08
CA PRO A 173 -1.78 -6.12 0.76
C PRO A 173 -1.01 -6.34 -0.53
N VAL A 174 -0.12 -7.36 -0.55
CA VAL A 174 0.70 -7.77 -1.72
C VAL A 174 1.71 -6.71 -2.17
N ALA A 175 1.30 -5.47 -2.44
CA ALA A 175 2.20 -4.38 -2.83
C ALA A 175 3.23 -4.04 -1.76
N GLY A 176 2.88 -4.17 -0.48
CA GLY A 176 3.79 -3.95 0.64
C GLY A 176 5.07 -4.78 0.53
N ALA A 177 4.93 -6.07 0.20
CA ALA A 177 6.05 -6.97 0.00
C ALA A 177 6.94 -6.51 -1.16
N PHE A 178 6.35 -6.19 -2.33
CA PHE A 178 7.10 -5.71 -3.50
C PHE A 178 7.83 -4.38 -3.24
N ILE A 179 7.14 -3.42 -2.62
CA ILE A 179 7.73 -2.11 -2.28
C ILE A 179 8.85 -2.29 -1.26
N SER A 180 8.70 -3.21 -0.31
CA SER A 180 9.70 -3.48 0.73
C SER A 180 10.99 -4.11 0.18
N CYS A 181 10.95 -4.82 -0.95
CA CYS A 181 12.13 -5.42 -1.57
C CYS A 181 13.23 -4.39 -1.86
N ILE A 182 12.88 -3.17 -2.27
CA ILE A 182 13.85 -2.12 -2.61
C ILE A 182 14.67 -1.69 -1.38
N PRO A 183 14.07 -1.14 -0.30
CA PRO A 183 14.82 -0.73 0.88
C PRO A 183 15.47 -1.92 1.60
N LEU A 184 14.82 -3.09 1.64
CA LEU A 184 15.41 -4.29 2.27
C LEU A 184 16.66 -4.76 1.52
N SER A 185 16.64 -4.76 0.18
CA SER A 185 17.81 -5.13 -0.62
C SER A 185 18.95 -4.13 -0.48
N LEU A 186 18.64 -2.83 -0.40
CA LEU A 186 19.66 -1.81 -0.14
C LEU A 186 20.34 -2.02 1.21
N ILE A 187 19.55 -2.24 2.27
CA ILE A 187 20.09 -2.47 3.61
C ILE A 187 20.87 -3.79 3.65
N ALA A 188 20.36 -4.86 3.03
CA ALA A 188 21.05 -6.14 2.93
C ALA A 188 22.42 -6.02 2.25
N TYR A 189 22.48 -5.27 1.15
CA TYR A 189 23.73 -5.00 0.46
C TYR A 189 24.75 -4.27 1.35
N THR A 190 24.30 -3.35 2.21
CA THR A 190 25.20 -2.65 3.14
C THR A 190 25.69 -3.52 4.31
N VAL A 191 24.96 -4.57 4.68
CA VAL A 191 25.28 -5.45 5.80
C VAL A 191 26.25 -6.56 5.38
N GLY A 192 25.93 -7.31 4.32
CA GLY A 192 26.74 -8.44 3.86
C GLY A 192 26.85 -8.58 2.34
N GLY A 193 26.60 -7.50 1.59
CA GLY A 193 26.78 -7.46 0.15
C GLY A 193 25.74 -8.27 -0.63
N PHE A 194 26.13 -8.79 -1.78
CA PHE A 194 25.20 -9.45 -2.72
C PHE A 194 24.59 -10.74 -2.18
N GLN A 195 25.30 -11.45 -1.31
CA GLN A 195 24.82 -12.72 -0.74
C GLN A 195 23.63 -12.50 0.20
N ASP A 196 23.70 -11.48 1.06
CA ASP A 196 22.59 -11.13 1.96
C ASP A 196 21.37 -10.61 1.20
N VAL A 197 21.56 -9.92 0.06
CA VAL A 197 20.46 -9.52 -0.82
C VAL A 197 19.68 -10.75 -1.31
N LEU A 198 20.38 -11.79 -1.75
CA LEU A 198 19.74 -13.03 -2.20
C LEU A 198 18.98 -13.73 -1.05
N TYR A 199 19.57 -13.80 0.14
CA TYR A 199 18.91 -14.38 1.30
C TYR A 199 17.67 -13.60 1.72
N VAL A 200 17.73 -12.27 1.74
CA VAL A 200 16.60 -11.41 2.08
C VAL A 200 15.49 -11.51 1.04
N LEU A 201 15.81 -11.49 -0.26
CA LEU A 201 14.81 -11.66 -1.32
C LEU A 201 14.14 -13.05 -1.27
N GLY A 202 14.91 -14.12 -1.01
CA GLY A 202 14.38 -15.46 -0.81
C GLY A 202 13.44 -15.54 0.40
N MET A 203 13.83 -14.93 1.52
CA MET A 203 13.02 -14.85 2.73
C MET A 203 11.72 -14.06 2.49
N ILE A 204 11.78 -12.88 1.84
CA ILE A 204 10.59 -12.10 1.49
C ILE A 204 9.67 -12.91 0.57
N CYS A 205 10.21 -13.66 -0.40
CA CYS A 205 9.40 -14.50 -1.28
C CYS A 205 8.62 -15.58 -0.50
N ILE A 206 9.26 -16.24 0.46
CA ILE A 206 8.62 -17.24 1.33
C ILE A 206 7.54 -16.59 2.19
N VAL A 207 7.85 -15.44 2.81
CA VAL A 207 6.91 -14.68 3.64
C VAL A 207 5.71 -14.23 2.81
N HIS A 208 5.94 -13.73 1.60
CA HIS A 208 4.89 -13.31 0.68
C HIS A 208 3.99 -14.48 0.24
N MET A 209 4.55 -15.67 -0.02
CA MET A 209 3.75 -16.86 -0.29
C MET A 209 2.87 -17.22 0.92
N LEU A 210 3.42 -17.15 2.13
CA LEU A 210 2.67 -17.40 3.34
C LEU A 210 1.56 -16.35 3.54
N GLU A 211 1.84 -15.08 3.26
CA GLU A 211 0.88 -13.99 3.29
C GLU A 211 -0.28 -14.25 2.32
N SER A 212 0.03 -14.41 1.03
CA SER A 212 -0.94 -14.49 -0.06
C SER A 212 -1.81 -15.74 -0.01
N TYR A 213 -1.23 -16.91 0.31
CA TYR A 213 -1.94 -18.19 0.25
C TYR A 213 -2.51 -18.64 1.60
N VAL A 214 -1.97 -18.17 2.73
CA VAL A 214 -2.37 -18.64 4.06
C VAL A 214 -2.95 -17.53 4.92
N LEU A 215 -2.20 -16.46 5.18
CA LEU A 215 -2.66 -15.40 6.10
C LEU A 215 -3.86 -14.65 5.54
N ASN A 216 -3.78 -14.17 4.30
CA ASN A 216 -4.84 -13.37 3.67
C ASN A 216 -6.17 -14.15 3.65
N PRO A 217 -6.26 -15.36 3.08
CA PRO A 217 -7.54 -16.07 3.02
C PRO A 217 -8.05 -16.49 4.40
N LYS A 218 -7.17 -16.93 5.31
CA LYS A 218 -7.56 -17.45 6.63
C LYS A 218 -8.01 -16.34 7.59
N LEU A 219 -7.30 -15.21 7.62
CA LEU A 219 -7.64 -14.10 8.52
C LEU A 219 -8.83 -13.31 7.98
N MET A 220 -8.89 -13.08 6.66
CA MET A 220 -10.04 -12.41 6.04
C MET A 220 -11.32 -13.24 6.17
N SER A 221 -11.29 -14.55 5.93
CA SER A 221 -12.46 -15.43 6.11
C SER A 221 -12.96 -15.48 7.55
N SER A 222 -12.04 -15.52 8.52
CA SER A 222 -12.40 -15.53 9.94
C SER A 222 -13.09 -14.24 10.38
N LYS A 223 -12.81 -13.13 9.71
CA LYS A 223 -13.37 -11.81 10.03
C LYS A 223 -14.67 -11.53 9.26
N THR A 224 -14.79 -12.05 8.05
CA THR A 224 -15.92 -11.76 7.14
C THR A 224 -16.98 -12.87 7.06
N GLU A 225 -16.87 -13.91 7.89
CA GLU A 225 -17.75 -15.10 7.93
C GLU A 225 -17.86 -15.88 6.61
N LEU A 226 -17.05 -15.53 5.60
CA LEU A 226 -16.96 -16.27 4.34
C LEU A 226 -16.12 -17.54 4.54
N PRO A 227 -16.45 -18.67 3.88
CA PRO A 227 -15.57 -19.83 3.88
C PRO A 227 -14.23 -19.49 3.19
N ILE A 228 -13.12 -20.02 3.74
CA ILE A 228 -11.75 -19.77 3.25
C ILE A 228 -11.62 -19.97 1.73
N PHE A 229 -12.27 -21.00 1.19
CA PHE A 229 -12.25 -21.29 -0.24
C PHE A 229 -12.81 -20.13 -1.09
N TYR A 230 -13.96 -19.58 -0.69
CA TYR A 230 -14.54 -18.44 -1.40
C TYR A 230 -13.69 -17.20 -1.22
N THR A 231 -13.19 -16.93 0.00
CA THR A 231 -12.28 -15.81 0.25
C THR A 231 -11.04 -15.88 -0.66
N PHE A 232 -10.45 -17.07 -0.81
CA PHE A 232 -9.32 -17.27 -1.71
C PHE A 232 -9.65 -16.98 -3.17
N ILE A 233 -10.78 -17.50 -3.67
CA ILE A 233 -11.24 -17.25 -5.05
C ILE A 233 -11.51 -15.76 -5.27
N ILE A 234 -12.17 -15.10 -4.31
CA ILE A 234 -12.48 -13.67 -4.39
C ILE A 234 -11.19 -12.87 -4.47
N LEU A 235 -10.21 -13.15 -3.59
CA LEU A 235 -8.94 -12.45 -3.60
C LEU A 235 -8.18 -12.65 -4.92
N MET A 236 -8.06 -13.88 -5.41
CA MET A 236 -7.44 -14.15 -6.72
C MET A 236 -8.14 -13.43 -7.87
N PHE A 237 -9.47 -13.47 -7.90
CA PHE A 237 -10.25 -12.81 -8.93
C PHE A 237 -10.07 -11.30 -8.85
N SER A 238 -10.29 -10.71 -7.68
CA SER A 238 -10.19 -9.27 -7.50
C SER A 238 -8.78 -8.75 -7.76
N GLU A 239 -7.73 -9.47 -7.34
CA GLU A 239 -6.34 -9.16 -7.69
C GLU A 239 -6.12 -9.13 -9.20
N ARG A 240 -6.66 -10.11 -9.93
CA ARG A 240 -6.46 -10.20 -11.39
C ARG A 240 -7.15 -9.05 -12.14
N PHE A 241 -8.33 -8.61 -11.69
CA PHE A 241 -9.13 -7.61 -12.39
C PHE A 241 -8.85 -6.17 -11.94
N PHE A 242 -8.61 -5.96 -10.65
CA PHE A 242 -8.45 -4.63 -10.04
C PHE A 242 -7.05 -4.42 -9.42
N GLY A 243 -6.14 -5.37 -9.59
CA GLY A 243 -4.79 -5.32 -9.02
C GLY A 243 -4.83 -5.29 -7.49
N VAL A 244 -3.90 -4.52 -6.93
CA VAL A 244 -3.75 -4.32 -5.47
C VAL A 244 -5.04 -3.77 -4.83
N TRP A 245 -5.73 -2.85 -5.53
CA TRP A 245 -7.00 -2.30 -5.04
C TRP A 245 -8.10 -3.35 -4.93
N GLY A 246 -8.05 -4.37 -5.80
CA GLY A 246 -8.96 -5.51 -5.74
C GLY A 246 -8.85 -6.32 -4.44
N LEU A 247 -7.66 -6.43 -3.86
CA LEU A 247 -7.48 -7.18 -2.62
C LEU A 247 -8.16 -6.52 -1.43
N ILE A 248 -8.23 -5.19 -1.44
CA ILE A 248 -8.87 -4.40 -0.37
C ILE A 248 -10.38 -4.37 -0.57
N VAL A 249 -10.84 -4.09 -1.79
CA VAL A 249 -12.26 -3.79 -2.08
C VAL A 249 -13.03 -5.03 -2.57
N GLY A 250 -12.33 -6.10 -2.95
CA GLY A 250 -12.91 -7.32 -3.52
C GLY A 250 -13.88 -8.04 -2.58
N ILE A 251 -13.49 -8.22 -1.31
CA ILE A 251 -14.35 -8.86 -0.32
C ILE A 251 -15.60 -8.02 0.00
N PRO A 252 -15.48 -6.71 0.26
CA PRO A 252 -16.64 -5.84 0.44
C PRO A 252 -17.61 -5.86 -0.75
N ILE A 253 -17.08 -5.80 -1.99
CA ILE A 253 -17.90 -5.88 -3.20
C ILE A 253 -18.61 -7.24 -3.28
N PHE A 254 -17.91 -8.34 -2.98
CA PHE A 254 -18.52 -9.67 -3.05
C PHE A 254 -19.64 -9.85 -2.03
N ILE A 255 -19.44 -9.41 -0.79
CA ILE A 255 -20.47 -9.44 0.26
C ILE A 255 -21.67 -8.57 -0.14
N PHE A 256 -21.40 -7.37 -0.65
CA PHE A 256 -22.42 -6.50 -1.23
C PHE A 256 -23.25 -7.20 -2.32
N LEU A 257 -22.60 -7.98 -3.21
CA LEU A 257 -23.31 -8.72 -4.25
C LEU A 257 -24.15 -9.86 -3.67
N LEU A 258 -23.66 -10.59 -2.66
CA LEU A 258 -24.43 -11.64 -1.99
C LEU A 258 -25.70 -11.07 -1.35
N ASP A 259 -25.60 -9.88 -0.74
CA ASP A 259 -26.74 -9.23 -0.11
C ASP A 259 -27.78 -8.75 -1.09
N LEU A 260 -27.35 -8.21 -2.24
CA LEU A 260 -28.27 -7.88 -3.34
C LEU A 260 -29.01 -9.11 -3.87
N LEU A 261 -28.39 -10.28 -3.81
CA LEU A 261 -28.98 -11.56 -4.21
C LEU A 261 -29.74 -12.27 -3.08
N ASP A 262 -29.87 -11.64 -1.90
CA ASP A 262 -30.48 -12.18 -0.68
C ASP A 262 -29.88 -13.54 -0.23
N VAL A 263 -28.59 -13.74 -0.52
CA VAL A 263 -27.82 -14.93 -0.11
C VAL A 263 -27.23 -14.67 1.27
N LYS A 264 -27.91 -15.17 2.31
CA LYS A 264 -27.43 -15.03 3.70
C LYS A 264 -26.14 -15.80 3.90
N THR A 265 -25.09 -15.12 4.36
CA THR A 265 -23.85 -15.76 4.82
C THR A 265 -24.16 -16.75 5.95
N ILE A 266 -23.44 -17.88 5.96
CA ILE A 266 -23.61 -18.91 6.98
C ILE A 266 -23.11 -18.32 8.30
N ARG A 267 -24.02 -17.76 9.10
CA ARG A 267 -23.70 -17.29 10.45
C ARG A 267 -23.16 -18.48 11.22
N ARG A 268 -21.85 -18.50 11.45
CA ARG A 268 -21.19 -19.56 12.20
C ARG A 268 -21.74 -19.50 13.62
N LYS A 269 -22.72 -20.35 13.95
CA LYS A 269 -23.09 -20.64 15.33
C LYS A 269 -21.81 -21.07 16.02
N LEU A 270 -21.21 -20.18 16.79
CA LEU A 270 -20.19 -20.54 17.76
C LEU A 270 -20.88 -21.50 18.72
N THR A 271 -20.69 -22.80 18.49
CA THR A 271 -21.01 -23.85 19.43
C THR A 271 -20.29 -23.50 20.73
N LYS A 272 -21.08 -23.03 21.69
CA LYS A 272 -20.77 -23.04 23.11
C LYS A 272 -20.38 -24.48 23.45
N LYS A 273 -19.08 -24.75 23.53
CA LYS A 273 -18.53 -25.99 24.07
C LYS A 273 -18.03 -25.67 25.48
N GLU A 274 -18.97 -25.58 26.41
CA GLU A 274 -18.76 -25.67 27.86
C GLU A 274 -19.90 -26.58 28.35
N SER A 275 -19.61 -27.85 28.59
CA SER A 275 -19.21 -28.43 29.88
C SER A 275 -20.37 -29.22 30.45
N PHE A 276 -20.35 -30.55 30.31
CA PHE A 276 -20.64 -31.55 31.33
C PHE A 276 -19.97 -32.86 30.91
#